data_AF-A0A452XCE4-F1
#
_entry.id   AF-A0A452XCE4-F1
#
_cell.length_a   1.000
_cell.length_b   1.000
_cell.length_c   1.000
_cell.angle_alpha   90.00
_cell.angle_beta   90.00
_cell.angle_gamma   90.00
#
_symmetry.space_group_name_H-M   'P 1'
#
loop_
_entity.id
_entity.type
_entity.pdbx_description
1 polymer ?
#
loop_
_entity_poly.entity_id
_entity_poly.type
_entity_poly.pdbx_seq_one_letter_code
_entity_poly.pdbx_strand_id
1 'polypeptide(L)'
;MEEWVFRPPGSNNSTALDDILPCADAAATTEALRRSKEVNHQLVATLNDVLANVSNANTFPPGAGPPLNYNQSGPPVPLLCSPYRADLSDRPCAAGEAPAAFAPQAWRGHVCQVSGAPGQSQEVCATPGRLTPSMYAQALAVANASAGLVGYGPVLAGLADCT
;
A
#
# COMPACT_ATOMS: atom_id res chain seq x y z
N MET A 1 5.79 42.95 -16.32
CA MET A 1 5.97 42.85 -14.86
C MET A 1 4.68 43.37 -14.27
N GLU A 2 4.04 42.54 -13.44
CA GLU A 2 2.89 42.87 -12.58
C GLU A 2 1.56 43.28 -13.24
N GLU A 3 0.93 42.40 -14.02
CA GLU A 3 -0.54 42.44 -14.10
C GLU A 3 -1.08 41.48 -13.03
N TRP A 4 -1.37 42.06 -11.88
CA TRP A 4 -2.13 41.41 -10.81
C TRP A 4 -3.52 41.14 -11.37
N VAL A 5 -3.82 39.86 -11.62
CA VAL A 5 -5.15 39.42 -12.03
C VAL A 5 -6.16 39.83 -10.96
N PHE A 6 -6.91 40.88 -11.27
CA PHE A 6 -7.96 41.43 -10.43
C PHE A 6 -9.13 40.42 -10.42
N ARG A 7 -9.21 39.56 -9.39
CA ARG A 7 -10.40 38.72 -9.18
C ARG A 7 -11.54 39.59 -8.64
N PRO A 8 -12.76 39.52 -9.21
CA PRO A 8 -13.87 40.35 -8.79
C PRO A 8 -14.32 40.02 -7.35
N PRO A 9 -14.77 41.02 -6.56
CA PRO A 9 -15.15 40.87 -5.15
C PRO A 9 -16.58 40.28 -5.00
N GLY A 10 -16.84 39.14 -5.64
CA GLY A 10 -18.16 38.49 -5.67
C GLY A 10 -18.15 36.96 -5.53
N SER A 11 -16.99 36.29 -5.59
CA SER A 11 -16.88 34.84 -5.37
C SER A 11 -16.30 34.58 -3.98
N ASN A 12 -17.16 34.57 -2.98
CA ASN A 12 -16.84 34.21 -1.59
C ASN A 12 -16.58 32.70 -1.45
N ASN A 13 -15.53 32.17 -2.07
CA ASN A 13 -14.75 31.00 -1.61
C ASN A 13 -13.72 30.50 -2.62
N SER A 14 -13.70 31.00 -3.87
CA SER A 14 -12.79 30.46 -4.89
C SER A 14 -11.33 30.86 -4.64
N THR A 15 -10.53 29.93 -4.11
CA THR A 15 -9.08 30.08 -3.92
C THR A 15 -8.30 29.59 -5.15
N ALA A 16 -7.02 29.95 -5.27
CA ALA A 16 -6.15 29.36 -6.30
C ALA A 16 -5.94 27.84 -6.14
N LEU A 17 -6.27 27.29 -4.96
CA LEU A 17 -6.25 25.85 -4.71
C LEU A 17 -7.45 25.16 -5.38
N ASP A 18 -8.59 25.83 -5.48
CA ASP A 18 -9.82 25.30 -6.07
C ASP A 18 -9.71 25.12 -7.60
N ASP A 19 -8.79 25.87 -8.24
CA ASP A 19 -8.44 25.71 -9.65
C ASP A 19 -7.60 24.43 -9.89
N ILE A 20 -7.02 23.84 -8.84
CA ILE A 20 -6.16 22.64 -8.90
C ILE A 20 -6.90 21.42 -8.31
N LEU A 21 -7.60 21.59 -7.20
CA LEU A 21 -8.41 20.58 -6.52
C LEU A 21 -9.88 20.99 -6.64
N PRO A 22 -10.69 20.29 -7.45
CA PRO A 22 -12.09 20.66 -7.60
C PRO A 22 -12.80 20.57 -6.25
N CYS A 23 -13.45 21.67 -5.85
CA CYS A 23 -14.30 21.71 -4.67
C CYS A 23 -15.40 20.63 -4.75
N ALA A 24 -15.60 19.95 -3.64
CA ALA A 24 -16.62 18.95 -3.45
C ALA A 24 -17.43 19.27 -2.18
N ASP A 25 -18.64 18.70 -2.09
CA ASP A 25 -19.44 18.80 -0.88
C ASP A 25 -18.99 17.77 0.19
N ALA A 26 -19.37 18.01 1.44
CA ALA A 26 -19.04 17.16 2.58
C ALA A 26 -19.48 15.69 2.41
N ALA A 27 -20.57 15.41 1.69
CA ALA A 27 -21.02 14.04 1.47
C ALA A 27 -20.10 13.33 0.46
N ALA A 28 -19.70 14.02 -0.61
CA ALA A 28 -18.76 13.52 -1.60
C ALA A 28 -17.37 13.26 -1.00
N THR A 29 -16.83 14.18 -0.19
CA THR A 29 -15.52 14.00 0.47
C THR A 29 -15.55 12.87 1.51
N THR A 30 -16.65 12.75 2.26
CA THR A 30 -16.86 11.65 3.22
C THR A 30 -16.92 10.29 2.51
N GLU A 31 -17.67 10.17 1.42
CA GLU A 31 -17.74 8.93 0.65
C GLU A 31 -16.38 8.60 -0.01
N ALA A 32 -15.67 9.59 -0.54
CA ALA A 32 -14.33 9.40 -1.08
C ALA A 32 -13.35 8.88 -0.02
N LEU A 33 -13.37 9.44 1.19
CA LEU A 33 -12.55 8.97 2.29
C LEU A 33 -12.93 7.54 2.70
N ARG A 34 -14.23 7.23 2.76
CA ARG A 34 -14.73 5.87 3.07
C ARG A 34 -14.25 4.86 2.02
N ARG A 35 -14.32 5.19 0.74
CA ARG A 35 -13.81 4.35 -0.36
C ARG A 35 -12.30 4.19 -0.30
N SER A 36 -11.56 5.23 0.08
CA SER A 36 -10.11 5.16 0.31
C SER A 36 -9.76 4.16 1.42
N LYS A 37 -10.52 4.16 2.54
CA LYS A 37 -10.36 3.16 3.60
C LYS A 37 -10.63 1.74 3.10
N GLU A 38 -11.67 1.56 2.30
CA GLU A 38 -12.05 0.26 1.74
C GLU A 38 -11.01 -0.30 0.76
N VAL A 39 -10.52 0.53 -0.16
CA VAL A 39 -9.43 0.16 -1.08
C VAL A 39 -8.16 -0.19 -0.29
N ASN A 40 -7.80 0.61 0.72
CA ASN A 40 -6.65 0.30 1.57
C ASN A 40 -6.82 -1.05 2.29
N HIS A 41 -8.00 -1.32 2.85
CA HIS A 41 -8.27 -2.59 3.51
C HIS A 41 -8.11 -3.78 2.56
N GLN A 42 -8.68 -3.69 1.36
CA GLN A 42 -8.60 -4.74 0.34
C GLN A 42 -7.17 -4.97 -0.16
N LEU A 43 -6.43 -3.90 -0.46
CA LEU A 43 -5.02 -3.97 -0.89
C LEU A 43 -4.15 -4.70 0.15
N VAL A 44 -4.27 -4.31 1.42
CA VAL A 44 -3.51 -4.94 2.51
C VAL A 44 -3.95 -6.40 2.71
N ALA A 45 -5.25 -6.69 2.67
CA ALA A 45 -5.76 -8.04 2.80
C ALA A 45 -5.23 -8.98 1.70
N THR A 46 -5.29 -8.55 0.43
CA THR A 46 -4.78 -9.33 -0.70
C THR A 46 -3.28 -9.56 -0.59
N LEU A 47 -2.49 -8.55 -0.22
CA LEU A 47 -1.06 -8.75 0.01
C LEU A 47 -0.81 -9.74 1.14
N ASN A 48 -1.53 -9.63 2.25
CA ASN A 48 -1.36 -10.51 3.39
C ASN A 48 -1.74 -11.95 3.07
N ASP A 49 -2.77 -12.18 2.25
CA ASP A 49 -3.12 -13.51 1.76
C ASP A 49 -1.98 -14.12 0.93
N VAL A 50 -1.34 -13.34 0.06
CA VAL A 50 -0.16 -13.78 -0.70
C VAL A 50 1.01 -14.06 0.24
N LEU A 51 1.30 -13.16 1.18
CA LEU A 51 2.40 -13.36 2.13
C LEU A 51 2.18 -14.60 3.00
N ALA A 52 0.97 -14.81 3.52
CA ALA A 52 0.64 -15.94 4.37
C ALA A 52 0.64 -17.26 3.60
N ASN A 53 -0.04 -17.30 2.45
CA ASN A 53 -0.33 -18.56 1.75
C ASN A 53 0.68 -18.89 0.64
N VAL A 54 1.53 -17.94 0.24
CA VAL A 54 2.57 -18.15 -0.79
C VAL A 54 3.96 -17.96 -0.21
N SER A 55 4.28 -16.82 0.42
CA SER A 55 5.63 -16.56 0.94
C SER A 55 5.98 -17.35 2.20
N ASN A 56 5.02 -17.45 3.12
CA ASN A 56 5.21 -18.05 4.44
C ASN A 56 4.72 -19.51 4.53
N ALA A 57 3.99 -19.98 3.51
CA ALA A 57 3.44 -21.34 3.50
C ALA A 57 4.52 -22.38 3.16
N ASN A 58 4.92 -23.21 4.13
CA ASN A 58 5.97 -24.23 3.95
C ASN A 58 5.46 -25.55 3.31
N THR A 59 4.33 -25.54 2.60
CA THR A 59 3.57 -26.76 2.26
C THR A 59 3.50 -27.09 0.77
N PHE A 60 4.32 -26.46 -0.07
CA PHE A 60 4.28 -26.75 -1.51
C PHE A 60 4.92 -28.11 -1.84
N PRO A 61 4.23 -28.98 -2.60
CA PRO A 61 4.75 -30.30 -2.92
C PRO A 61 6.00 -30.21 -3.80
N PRO A 62 6.95 -31.16 -3.67
CA PRO A 62 8.13 -31.21 -4.53
C PRO A 62 7.68 -31.34 -6.00
N GLY A 63 7.98 -30.33 -6.82
CA GLY A 63 7.64 -30.28 -8.24
C GLY A 63 6.55 -29.27 -8.65
N ALA A 64 5.94 -28.54 -7.71
CA ALA A 64 5.14 -27.37 -8.07
C ALA A 64 6.03 -26.38 -8.82
N GLY A 65 5.74 -25.98 -10.06
CA GLY A 65 6.60 -25.06 -10.83
C GLY A 65 6.66 -23.65 -10.21
N PRO A 66 7.60 -22.78 -10.64
CA PRO A 66 7.60 -21.37 -10.24
C PRO A 66 6.25 -20.70 -10.53
N PRO A 67 5.79 -19.76 -9.68
CA PRO A 67 6.49 -19.20 -8.52
C PRO A 67 6.34 -20.04 -7.24
N LEU A 68 5.82 -21.27 -7.30
CA LEU A 68 5.55 -22.10 -6.11
C LEU A 68 6.71 -23.06 -5.77
N ASN A 69 7.67 -23.28 -6.69
CA ASN A 69 8.96 -23.92 -6.40
C ASN A 69 10.00 -22.86 -6.02
N TYR A 70 10.24 -22.63 -4.74
CA TYR A 70 11.44 -21.92 -4.30
C TYR A 70 11.82 -22.31 -2.88
N ASN A 71 13.08 -22.10 -2.55
CA ASN A 71 13.64 -22.43 -1.25
C ASN A 71 13.17 -21.42 -0.20
N GLN A 72 12.00 -21.65 0.39
CA GLN A 72 11.40 -20.84 1.47
C GLN A 72 12.12 -20.96 2.83
N SER A 73 13.40 -21.34 2.84
CA SER A 73 14.19 -21.31 4.07
C SER A 73 14.37 -19.85 4.50
N GLY A 74 14.13 -19.52 5.78
CA GLY A 74 14.25 -18.15 6.30
C GLY A 74 13.12 -17.78 7.26
N PRO A 75 13.23 -16.67 8.00
CA PRO A 75 12.17 -16.22 8.90
C PRO A 75 10.91 -15.81 8.12
N PRO A 76 9.70 -16.05 8.64
CA PRO A 76 8.45 -15.64 8.00
C PRO A 76 8.41 -14.12 7.82
N VAL A 77 7.92 -13.67 6.67
CA VAL A 77 7.70 -12.26 6.37
C VAL A 77 6.58 -11.73 7.27
N PRO A 78 6.80 -10.65 8.05
CA PRO A 78 5.74 -9.98 8.78
C PRO A 78 4.61 -9.54 7.85
N LEU A 79 3.35 -9.72 8.25
CA LEU A 79 2.20 -9.23 7.48
C LEU A 79 2.13 -7.70 7.54
N LEU A 80 1.57 -7.07 6.51
CA LEU A 80 1.33 -5.64 6.50
C LEU A 80 0.16 -5.31 7.42
N CYS A 81 0.35 -4.36 8.32
CA CYS A 81 -0.72 -3.85 9.17
C CYS A 81 -1.75 -3.10 8.32
N SER A 82 -3.01 -3.50 8.44
CA SER A 82 -4.11 -2.68 7.96
C SER A 82 -4.64 -1.84 9.13
N PRO A 83 -4.79 -0.51 8.98
CA PRO A 83 -5.36 0.32 10.04
C PRO A 83 -6.89 0.19 10.15
N TYR A 84 -7.54 -0.55 9.23
CA TYR A 84 -9.01 -0.63 9.16
C TYR A 84 -9.50 -2.06 9.21
N ARG A 85 -10.49 -2.35 10.04
CA ARG A 85 -11.22 -3.63 10.01
C ARG A 85 -12.08 -3.74 8.74
N ALA A 86 -12.69 -4.91 8.52
CA ALA A 86 -13.57 -5.15 7.36
C ALA A 86 -14.82 -4.25 7.36
N ASP A 87 -15.27 -3.80 8.53
CA ASP A 87 -16.34 -2.80 8.69
C ASP A 87 -15.84 -1.35 8.61
N LEU A 88 -14.57 -1.15 8.20
CA LEU A 88 -13.87 0.13 8.06
C LEU A 88 -13.64 0.89 9.37
N SER A 89 -13.89 0.28 10.53
CA SER A 89 -13.50 0.83 11.83
C SER A 89 -11.99 0.79 12.02
N ASP A 90 -11.44 1.81 12.68
CA ASP A 90 -10.01 1.91 12.90
C ASP A 90 -9.53 0.84 13.90
N ARG A 91 -8.33 0.32 13.70
CA ARG A 91 -7.68 -0.61 14.64
C ARG A 91 -6.18 -0.35 14.76
N PRO A 92 -5.58 -0.63 15.92
CA PRO A 92 -4.13 -0.71 16.02
C PRO A 92 -3.60 -1.95 15.29
N CYS A 93 -2.33 -1.91 14.91
CA CYS A 93 -1.62 -3.06 14.38
C CYS A 93 -1.52 -4.17 15.43
N ALA A 94 -1.74 -5.41 15.02
CA ALA A 94 -1.54 -6.58 15.86
C ALA A 94 -0.03 -6.88 16.05
N ALA A 95 0.30 -7.63 17.09
CA ALA A 95 1.67 -8.08 17.32
C ALA A 95 2.19 -8.88 16.11
N GLY A 96 3.36 -8.50 15.60
CA GLY A 96 3.97 -9.13 14.42
C GLY A 96 3.51 -8.57 13.07
N GLU A 97 2.55 -7.64 13.04
CA GLU A 97 2.26 -6.85 11.83
C GLU A 97 3.26 -5.69 11.68
N ALA A 98 3.67 -5.41 10.44
CA ALA A 98 4.52 -4.28 10.10
C ALA A 98 3.66 -3.08 9.69
N PRO A 99 3.78 -1.91 10.35
CA PRO A 99 3.16 -0.69 9.85
C PRO A 99 3.70 -0.33 8.45
N ALA A 100 2.84 0.19 7.58
CA ALA A 100 3.18 0.47 6.19
C ALA A 100 4.45 1.33 6.01
N ALA A 101 4.65 2.33 6.87
CA ALA A 101 5.84 3.19 6.86
C ALA A 101 7.17 2.46 7.17
N PHE A 102 7.10 1.32 7.88
CA PHE A 102 8.27 0.54 8.29
C PHE A 102 8.38 -0.81 7.56
N ALA A 103 7.39 -1.15 6.71
CA ALA A 103 7.39 -2.36 5.90
C ALA A 103 8.66 -2.51 5.04
N PRO A 104 9.21 -1.45 4.40
CA PRO A 104 10.43 -1.59 3.62
C PRO A 104 11.63 -2.10 4.42
N GLN A 105 11.84 -1.55 5.62
CA GLN A 105 12.92 -1.99 6.50
C GLN A 105 12.63 -3.39 7.07
N ALA A 106 11.37 -3.64 7.47
CA ALA A 106 10.96 -4.92 8.04
C ALA A 106 11.14 -6.09 7.06
N TRP A 107 10.86 -5.89 5.77
CA TRP A 107 10.90 -6.97 4.77
C TRP A 107 12.27 -7.17 4.12
N ARG A 108 13.19 -6.21 4.22
CA ARG A 108 14.51 -6.28 3.56
C ARG A 108 15.32 -7.52 3.96
N GLY A 109 15.22 -7.95 5.21
CA GLY A 109 15.89 -9.16 5.71
C GLY A 109 15.27 -10.48 5.24
N HIS A 110 14.14 -10.44 4.54
CA HIS A 110 13.44 -11.61 4.02
C HIS A 110 13.61 -11.80 2.51
N VAL A 111 14.35 -10.90 1.86
CA VAL A 111 14.62 -10.96 0.42
C VAL A 111 15.77 -11.93 0.15
N CYS A 112 15.53 -12.91 -0.70
CA CYS A 112 16.55 -13.85 -1.15
C CYS A 112 17.35 -13.28 -2.34
N GLN A 113 18.55 -13.80 -2.55
CA GLN A 113 19.23 -13.71 -3.83
C GLN A 113 18.62 -14.74 -4.78
N VAL A 114 18.50 -14.40 -6.07
CA VAL A 114 17.91 -15.28 -7.09
C VAL A 114 18.97 -15.90 -7.99
N SER A 115 18.75 -17.14 -8.41
CA SER A 115 19.55 -17.78 -9.46
C SER A 115 19.03 -17.33 -10.83
N GLY A 116 19.64 -16.29 -11.41
CA GLY A 116 19.23 -15.69 -12.69
C GLY A 116 19.35 -14.17 -12.70
N ALA A 117 19.02 -13.52 -13.82
CA ALA A 117 18.96 -12.06 -13.88
C ALA A 117 17.68 -11.54 -13.18
N PRO A 118 17.77 -10.47 -12.36
CA PRO A 118 16.60 -9.83 -11.76
C PRO A 118 15.61 -9.37 -12.84
N GLY A 119 14.31 -9.58 -12.61
CA GLY A 119 13.24 -9.17 -13.53
C GLY A 119 12.88 -10.18 -14.63
N GLN A 120 13.42 -11.40 -14.60
CA GLN A 120 12.89 -12.50 -15.42
C GLN A 120 11.67 -13.14 -14.76
N SER A 121 10.77 -13.73 -15.55
CA SER A 121 9.48 -14.31 -15.09
C SER A 121 9.62 -15.52 -14.16
N GLN A 122 10.84 -15.96 -13.88
CA GLN A 122 11.14 -17.20 -13.16
C GLN A 122 12.26 -16.96 -12.13
N GLU A 123 12.11 -15.92 -11.32
CA GLU A 123 12.96 -15.69 -10.17
C GLU A 123 12.77 -16.81 -9.13
N VAL A 124 13.84 -17.53 -8.82
CA VAL A 124 13.86 -18.58 -7.80
C VAL A 124 14.93 -18.22 -6.77
N CYS A 125 14.57 -18.23 -5.50
CA CYS A 125 15.49 -17.99 -4.39
C CYS A 125 16.62 -19.03 -4.37
N ALA A 126 17.86 -18.55 -4.53
CA ALA A 126 19.10 -19.32 -4.38
C ALA A 126 19.64 -19.31 -2.95
N THR A 127 19.34 -18.25 -2.18
CA THR A 127 19.67 -18.14 -0.75
C THR A 127 18.41 -18.23 0.11
N PRO A 128 18.55 -18.49 1.43
CA PRO A 128 17.45 -18.32 2.36
C PRO A 128 16.79 -16.94 2.22
N GLY A 129 15.47 -16.92 2.16
CA GLY A 129 14.58 -15.78 2.02
C GLY A 129 13.20 -16.25 1.53
N ARG A 130 12.20 -15.42 1.70
CA ARG A 130 10.80 -15.72 1.34
C ARG A 130 10.21 -14.79 0.30
N LEU A 131 10.95 -13.75 -0.07
CA LEU A 131 10.62 -12.81 -1.13
C LEU A 131 11.72 -12.81 -2.18
N THR A 132 11.36 -12.96 -3.45
CA THR A 132 12.25 -12.58 -4.54
C THR A 132 12.33 -11.05 -4.64
N PRO A 133 13.32 -10.48 -5.35
CA PRO A 133 13.38 -9.05 -5.61
C PRO A 133 12.10 -8.47 -6.24
N SER A 134 11.48 -9.20 -7.18
CA SER A 134 10.21 -8.78 -7.79
C SER A 134 9.03 -8.81 -6.81
N MET A 135 8.90 -9.86 -5.99
CA MET A 135 7.86 -9.95 -4.96
C MET A 135 8.01 -8.83 -3.93
N TYR A 136 9.24 -8.56 -3.50
CA TYR A 136 9.54 -7.45 -2.58
C TYR A 136 9.14 -6.10 -3.18
N ALA A 137 9.48 -5.84 -4.45
CA ALA A 137 9.10 -4.60 -5.12
C ALA A 137 7.57 -4.43 -5.23
N GLN A 138 6.84 -5.49 -5.56
CA GLN A 138 5.37 -5.46 -5.61
C GLN A 138 4.74 -5.24 -4.23
N ALA A 139 5.25 -5.94 -3.21
CA ALA A 139 4.79 -5.76 -1.84
C ALA A 139 5.05 -4.32 -1.35
N LEU A 140 6.20 -3.74 -1.68
CA LEU A 140 6.53 -2.35 -1.39
C LEU A 140 5.58 -1.36 -2.05
N ALA A 141 5.17 -1.60 -3.30
CA ALA A 141 4.21 -0.74 -3.99
C ALA A 141 2.89 -0.68 -3.22
N VAL A 142 2.41 -1.83 -2.72
CA VAL A 142 1.20 -1.90 -1.89
C VAL A 142 1.40 -1.22 -0.53
N ALA A 143 2.53 -1.43 0.15
CA ALA A 143 2.83 -0.76 1.42
C ALA A 143 2.90 0.77 1.27
N ASN A 144 3.54 1.26 0.21
CA ASN A 144 3.63 2.69 -0.07
C ASN A 144 2.27 3.29 -0.44
N ALA A 145 1.46 2.59 -1.24
CA ALA A 145 0.09 3.00 -1.53
C ALA A 145 -0.75 3.07 -0.25
N SER A 146 -0.62 2.07 0.64
CA SER A 146 -1.29 2.06 1.93
C SER A 146 -0.88 3.24 2.81
N ALA A 147 0.44 3.49 2.94
CA ALA A 147 0.96 4.63 3.68
C ALA A 147 0.45 5.96 3.13
N GLY A 148 0.37 6.10 1.80
CA GLY A 148 -0.16 7.28 1.13
C GLY A 148 -1.66 7.48 1.36
N LEU A 149 -2.48 6.43 1.21
CA LEU A 149 -3.93 6.51 1.42
C LEU A 149 -4.26 6.88 2.87
N VAL A 150 -3.54 6.31 3.82
CA VAL A 150 -3.74 6.56 5.26
C VAL A 150 -3.22 7.94 5.66
N GLY A 151 -2.04 8.33 5.17
CA GLY A 151 -1.41 9.60 5.53
C GLY A 151 -2.03 10.83 4.86
N TYR A 152 -2.40 10.72 3.58
CA TYR A 152 -2.87 11.86 2.79
C TYR A 152 -4.38 11.88 2.58
N GLY A 153 -5.07 10.74 2.65
CA GLY A 153 -6.52 10.65 2.40
C GLY A 153 -7.36 11.64 3.23
N PRO A 154 -7.21 11.69 4.57
CA PRO A 154 -7.96 12.63 5.40
C PRO A 154 -7.66 14.10 5.09
N VAL A 155 -6.39 14.42 4.81
CA VAL A 155 -5.96 15.79 4.48
C VAL A 155 -6.57 16.24 3.15
N LEU A 156 -6.50 15.39 2.13
CA LEU A 156 -7.07 15.69 0.81
C LEU A 156 -8.59 15.79 0.85
N ALA A 157 -9.27 14.95 1.64
CA ALA A 157 -10.72 15.05 1.83
C ALA A 157 -11.11 16.37 2.51
N GLY A 158 -10.34 16.81 3.52
CA GLY A 158 -10.57 18.10 4.18
C GLY A 158 -10.25 19.31 3.31
N LEU A 159 -9.25 19.22 2.42
CA LEU A 159 -8.93 20.28 1.46
C LEU A 159 -9.98 20.40 0.36
N ALA A 160 -10.60 19.29 -0.04
CA ALA A 160 -11.60 19.27 -1.10
C ALA A 160 -13.01 19.67 -0.61
N ASP A 161 -13.27 19.64 0.70
CA ASP A 161 -14.55 20.01 1.28
C ASP A 161 -14.67 21.54 1.34
N CYS A 162 -15.55 22.09 0.51
CA CYS A 162 -15.77 23.54 0.39
C CYS A 162 -17.14 23.98 0.94
N THR A 163 -17.76 23.15 1.81
CA THR A 163 -19.07 23.44 2.41
C THR A 163 -19.04 24.48 3.53
#